data_AF-A0A6J1R6E9-F1
#
_entry.id   AF-A0A6J1R6E9-F1
#
_cell.length_a   1.000
_cell.length_b   1.000
_cell.length_c   1.000
_cell.angle_alpha   90.00
_cell.angle_beta   90.00
_cell.angle_gamma   90.00
#
_symmetry.space_group_name_H-M   'P 1'
#
loop_
_entity.id
_entity.type
_entity.pdbx_description
1 polymer ?
#
loop_
_entity_poly.entity_id
_entity_poly.type
_entity_poly.pdbx_seq_one_letter_code
_entity_poly.pdbx_strand_id
1 'polypeptide(L)'
;MAGSNIPFTQINLHHSKSASAVLARCAAVMHTKHLFLIQEPWLVKGHIKGFGGCGKLFKADNAERPRACIVAKGLDACLLPQFSDGDLVAVRLKLNTDDGGVRDLIVGSVYMPYDSEELPPQRNMIELVTYVKERGLELLLGCDANSHHLVWGSSDINPRGESLLDFIMSTNLQILNRGTKPTFLDSRRQEVIDITLCTRGVVDLVAGWRDGGLK
;
A
#
# COMPACT_ATOMS: atom_id res chain seq x y z
N MET A 1 -8.44 -16.71 22.09
CA MET A 1 -9.38 -16.02 21.19
C MET A 1 -8.64 -15.80 19.88
N ALA A 2 -9.26 -16.05 18.73
CA ALA A 2 -8.56 -15.85 17.45
C ALA A 2 -8.22 -14.36 17.32
N GLY A 3 -6.93 -14.03 17.26
CA GLY A 3 -6.47 -12.69 16.92
C GLY A 3 -7.20 -12.24 15.67
N SER A 4 -7.77 -11.03 15.69
CA SER A 4 -8.58 -10.55 14.59
C SER A 4 -7.69 -10.34 13.36
N ASN A 5 -7.61 -11.33 12.49
CA ASN A 5 -6.93 -11.23 11.21
C ASN A 5 -7.57 -10.06 10.43
N ILE A 6 -6.75 -9.13 9.95
CA ILE A 6 -7.20 -8.01 9.13
C ILE A 6 -6.66 -8.25 7.71
N PRO A 7 -7.48 -8.78 6.81
CA PRO A 7 -7.09 -8.91 5.42
C PRO A 7 -6.90 -7.53 4.80
N PHE A 8 -5.98 -7.45 3.85
CA PHE A 8 -5.79 -6.27 3.03
C PHE A 8 -5.69 -6.62 1.55
N THR A 9 -5.99 -5.65 0.71
CA THR A 9 -5.80 -5.73 -0.74
C THR A 9 -4.99 -4.52 -1.18
N GLN A 10 -3.87 -4.76 -1.84
CA GLN A 10 -3.12 -3.75 -2.58
C GLN A 10 -3.56 -3.78 -4.04
N ILE A 11 -3.82 -2.62 -4.65
CA ILE A 11 -4.25 -2.54 -6.04
C ILE A 11 -4.00 -1.16 -6.67
N ASN A 12 -3.30 -1.14 -7.81
CA ASN A 12 -3.34 -0.01 -8.73
C ASN A 12 -4.61 -0.10 -9.61
N LEU A 13 -5.43 0.95 -9.62
CA LEU A 13 -6.70 1.02 -10.37
C LEU A 13 -6.57 1.68 -11.74
N HIS A 14 -5.40 2.21 -12.11
CA HIS A 14 -5.09 2.88 -13.37
C HIS A 14 -6.17 3.90 -13.77
N HIS A 15 -6.64 4.67 -12.79
CA HIS A 15 -7.71 5.66 -12.91
C HIS A 15 -9.05 5.13 -13.47
N SER A 16 -9.25 3.80 -13.48
CA SER A 16 -10.37 3.14 -14.14
C SER A 16 -11.64 3.18 -13.29
N LYS A 17 -12.69 3.81 -13.85
CA LYS A 17 -14.05 3.78 -13.29
C LYS A 17 -14.56 2.36 -13.12
N SER A 18 -14.32 1.50 -14.11
CA SER A 18 -14.80 0.12 -14.10
C SER A 18 -14.10 -0.72 -13.04
N ALA A 19 -12.77 -0.59 -12.92
CA ALA A 19 -12.00 -1.28 -11.88
C ALA A 19 -12.44 -0.83 -10.47
N SER A 20 -12.62 0.49 -10.29
CA SER A 20 -13.14 1.05 -9.05
C SER A 20 -14.54 0.51 -8.70
N ALA A 21 -15.43 0.38 -9.69
CA ALA A 21 -16.77 -0.18 -9.50
C ALA A 21 -16.75 -1.67 -9.15
N VAL A 22 -15.84 -2.46 -9.74
CA VAL A 22 -15.64 -3.87 -9.37
C VAL A 22 -15.18 -3.97 -7.92
N LEU A 23 -14.12 -3.24 -7.56
CA LEU A 23 -13.58 -3.21 -6.20
C LEU A 23 -14.67 -2.80 -5.20
N ALA A 24 -15.49 -1.81 -5.54
CA ALA A 24 -16.57 -1.35 -4.68
C ALA A 24 -17.67 -2.39 -4.48
N ARG A 25 -18.07 -3.11 -5.54
CA ARG A 25 -19.03 -4.22 -5.41
C ARG A 25 -18.46 -5.35 -4.56
N CYS A 26 -17.20 -5.72 -4.77
CA CYS A 26 -16.52 -6.71 -3.93
C CYS A 26 -16.49 -6.27 -2.47
N ALA A 27 -16.11 -5.02 -2.20
CA ALA A 27 -16.10 -4.47 -0.85
C ALA A 27 -17.50 -4.44 -0.24
N ALA A 28 -18.55 -4.11 -0.99
CA ALA A 28 -19.91 -4.02 -0.48
C ALA A 28 -20.44 -5.36 0.06
N VAL A 29 -20.14 -6.48 -0.61
CA VAL A 29 -20.57 -7.82 -0.19
C VAL A 29 -19.68 -8.45 0.88
N MET A 30 -18.54 -7.83 1.22
CA MET A 30 -17.71 -8.27 2.35
C MET A 30 -18.39 -7.94 3.69
N HIS A 31 -18.53 -8.95 4.55
CA HIS A 31 -19.04 -8.81 5.92
C HIS A 31 -17.93 -8.70 6.98
N THR A 32 -16.67 -8.72 6.56
CA THR A 32 -15.50 -8.69 7.43
C THR A 32 -14.79 -7.34 7.39
N LYS A 33 -13.90 -7.13 8.37
CA LYS A 33 -12.93 -6.03 8.36
C LYS A 33 -12.00 -6.19 7.15
N HIS A 34 -11.61 -5.08 6.51
CA HIS A 34 -10.70 -5.12 5.36
C HIS A 34 -10.01 -3.76 5.14
N LEU A 35 -8.76 -3.80 4.68
CA LEU A 35 -8.02 -2.62 4.23
C LEU A 35 -7.80 -2.68 2.71
N PHE A 36 -8.06 -1.57 2.02
CA PHE A 36 -7.70 -1.42 0.61
C PHE A 36 -6.63 -0.36 0.48
N LEU A 37 -5.44 -0.76 0.02
CA LEU A 37 -4.29 0.11 -0.29
C LEU A 37 -4.34 0.36 -1.80
N ILE A 38 -4.77 1.55 -2.19
CA ILE A 38 -5.15 1.85 -3.57
C ILE A 38 -4.15 2.84 -4.17
N GLN A 39 -3.66 2.53 -5.36
CA GLN A 39 -2.89 3.42 -6.22
C GLN A 39 -3.71 3.79 -7.47
N GLU A 40 -3.44 4.97 -8.05
CA GLU A 40 -4.16 5.59 -9.17
C GLU A 40 -5.70 5.44 -9.11
N PRO A 41 -6.36 5.96 -8.05
CA PRO A 41 -7.81 5.85 -7.95
C PRO A 41 -8.53 6.59 -9.10
N TRP A 42 -9.77 6.18 -9.40
CA TRP A 42 -10.61 6.91 -10.36
C TRP A 42 -10.95 8.31 -9.84
N LEU A 43 -10.64 9.33 -10.65
CA LEU A 43 -10.85 10.74 -10.32
C LEU A 43 -11.95 11.36 -11.19
N VAL A 44 -12.78 12.22 -10.58
CA VAL A 44 -13.71 13.12 -11.28
C VAL A 44 -13.52 14.53 -10.74
N LYS A 45 -13.07 15.45 -11.61
CA LYS A 45 -12.73 16.84 -11.24
C LYS A 45 -11.75 16.91 -10.05
N GLY A 46 -10.69 16.11 -10.08
CA GLY A 46 -9.67 16.05 -9.01
C GLY A 46 -10.09 15.29 -7.74
N HIS A 47 -11.34 14.82 -7.65
CA HIS A 47 -11.82 14.10 -6.48
C HIS A 47 -11.89 12.59 -6.73
N ILE A 48 -11.43 11.81 -5.75
CA ILE A 48 -11.58 10.35 -5.72
C ILE A 48 -13.06 9.98 -5.72
N LYS A 49 -13.47 9.06 -6.60
CA LYS A 49 -14.83 8.52 -6.71
C LYS A 49 -14.83 7.00 -6.74
N GLY A 50 -16.02 6.41 -6.58
CA GLY A 50 -16.23 4.96 -6.73
C GLY A 50 -16.28 4.18 -5.43
N PHE A 51 -15.86 4.73 -4.29
CA PHE A 51 -15.75 3.99 -3.02
C PHE A 51 -16.90 4.24 -2.03
N GLY A 52 -18.05 4.75 -2.50
CA GLY A 52 -19.23 4.93 -1.66
C GLY A 52 -19.72 3.59 -1.11
N GLY A 53 -19.85 3.47 0.22
CA GLY A 53 -20.27 2.23 0.89
C GLY A 53 -19.17 1.17 1.08
N CYS A 54 -17.95 1.44 0.63
CA CYS A 54 -16.82 0.50 0.78
C CYS A 54 -16.14 0.57 2.15
N GLY A 55 -16.33 1.67 2.88
CA GLY A 55 -15.65 1.96 4.13
C GLY A 55 -15.29 3.44 4.24
N LYS A 56 -14.47 3.78 5.23
CA LYS A 56 -13.95 5.14 5.41
C LYS A 56 -12.77 5.34 4.46
N LEU A 57 -12.88 6.35 3.58
CA LEU A 57 -11.82 6.76 2.66
C LEU A 57 -10.85 7.71 3.37
N PHE A 58 -9.56 7.43 3.24
CA PHE A 58 -8.43 8.26 3.67
C PHE A 58 -7.65 8.72 2.44
N LYS A 59 -7.36 10.01 2.40
CA LYS A 59 -6.59 10.67 1.34
C LYS A 59 -5.90 11.90 1.92
N ALA A 60 -4.88 12.40 1.25
CA ALA A 60 -4.35 13.71 1.58
C ALA A 60 -5.38 14.82 1.29
N ASP A 61 -5.36 15.87 2.11
CA ASP A 61 -6.32 16.97 2.00
C ASP A 61 -5.99 17.94 0.86
N ASN A 62 -4.69 18.12 0.56
CA ASN A 62 -4.20 19.15 -0.37
C ASN A 62 -3.69 18.59 -1.71
N ALA A 63 -4.02 17.36 -2.06
CA ALA A 63 -3.58 16.76 -3.32
C ALA A 63 -4.53 17.14 -4.47
N GLU A 64 -4.07 17.95 -5.43
CA GLU A 64 -4.81 18.27 -6.65
C GLU A 64 -5.07 17.04 -7.54
N ARG A 65 -4.11 16.10 -7.54
CA ARG A 65 -4.17 14.83 -8.29
C ARG A 65 -3.72 13.69 -7.38
N PRO A 66 -4.59 13.18 -6.50
CA PRO A 66 -4.23 12.07 -5.62
C PRO A 66 -4.04 10.78 -6.44
N ARG A 67 -2.85 10.19 -6.31
CA ARG A 67 -2.41 8.91 -6.87
C ARG A 67 -2.39 7.80 -5.84
N ALA A 68 -2.55 8.10 -4.56
CA ALA A 68 -2.73 7.08 -3.51
C ALA A 68 -3.95 7.38 -2.62
N CYS A 69 -4.60 6.33 -2.14
CA CYS A 69 -5.59 6.41 -1.06
C CYS A 69 -5.71 5.09 -0.29
N ILE A 70 -6.35 5.15 0.88
CA ILE A 70 -6.67 3.97 1.68
C ILE A 70 -8.18 3.95 1.95
N VAL A 71 -8.81 2.78 1.81
CA VAL A 71 -10.18 2.57 2.30
C VAL A 71 -10.16 1.54 3.43
N ALA A 72 -10.69 1.92 4.59
CA ALA A 72 -10.79 1.05 5.75
C ALA A 72 -12.25 0.64 6.00
N LYS A 73 -12.55 -0.65 5.92
CA LYS A 73 -13.88 -1.20 6.17
C LYS A 73 -13.94 -1.86 7.55
N GLY A 74 -14.87 -1.40 8.40
CA GLY A 74 -15.08 -1.98 9.74
C GLY A 74 -13.87 -1.82 10.68
N LEU A 75 -12.98 -0.89 10.38
CA LEU A 75 -11.74 -0.64 11.11
C LEU A 75 -11.72 0.81 11.59
N ASP A 76 -11.22 1.00 12.81
CA ASP A 76 -10.93 2.33 13.32
C ASP A 76 -9.50 2.73 12.89
N ALA A 77 -9.42 3.84 12.17
CA ALA A 77 -8.21 4.31 11.52
C ALA A 77 -8.15 5.84 11.56
N CYS A 78 -6.95 6.36 11.78
CA CYS A 78 -6.67 7.79 11.79
C CYS A 78 -5.67 8.14 10.68
N LEU A 79 -5.97 9.16 9.87
CA LEU A 79 -5.01 9.72 8.92
C LEU A 79 -3.78 10.26 9.66
N LEU A 80 -2.60 10.08 9.07
CA LEU A 80 -1.37 10.78 9.44
C LEU A 80 -1.08 11.86 8.38
N PRO A 81 -1.69 13.04 8.48
CA PRO A 81 -1.64 14.06 7.43
C PRO A 81 -0.21 14.57 7.20
N GLN A 82 0.65 14.56 8.22
CA GLN A 82 2.04 15.01 8.10
C GLN A 82 2.91 14.13 7.19
N PHE A 83 2.48 12.89 6.94
CA PHE A 83 3.17 11.98 6.02
C PHE A 83 2.37 11.73 4.74
N SER A 84 1.18 12.32 4.61
CA SER A 84 0.26 12.02 3.51
C SER A 84 0.24 13.15 2.48
N ASP A 85 0.48 12.81 1.22
CA ASP A 85 0.43 13.71 0.06
C ASP A 85 -0.33 13.05 -1.11
N GLY A 86 -0.08 13.51 -2.35
CA GLY A 86 -0.69 12.92 -3.53
C GLY A 86 -0.28 11.48 -3.79
N ASP A 87 0.89 11.06 -3.34
CA ASP A 87 1.56 9.81 -3.71
C ASP A 87 1.65 8.82 -2.55
N LEU A 88 1.56 9.31 -1.32
CA LEU A 88 1.58 8.51 -0.11
C LEU A 88 0.37 8.88 0.74
N VAL A 89 -0.37 7.86 1.21
CA VAL A 89 -1.37 8.04 2.26
C VAL A 89 -1.05 7.09 3.38
N ALA A 90 -0.82 7.64 4.58
CA ALA A 90 -0.53 6.87 5.78
C ALA A 90 -1.69 6.98 6.79
N VAL A 91 -2.06 5.85 7.38
CA VAL A 91 -3.03 5.76 8.47
C VAL A 91 -2.43 5.00 9.64
N ARG A 92 -2.88 5.33 10.85
CA ARG A 92 -2.62 4.56 12.06
C ARG A 92 -3.84 3.71 12.39
N LEU A 93 -3.60 2.42 12.62
CA LEU A 93 -4.58 1.45 13.11
C LEU A 93 -4.23 1.03 14.53
N LYS A 94 -5.26 0.81 15.34
CA LYS A 94 -5.12 0.17 16.65
C LYS A 94 -5.50 -1.30 16.53
N LEU A 95 -4.57 -2.17 16.85
CA LEU A 95 -4.73 -3.62 16.83
C LEU A 95 -4.85 -4.12 18.25
N ASN A 96 -5.91 -4.88 18.54
CA ASN A 96 -5.99 -5.62 19.80
C ASN A 96 -5.10 -6.86 19.68
N THR A 97 -4.27 -7.09 20.69
CA THR A 97 -3.38 -8.25 20.76
C THR A 97 -4.02 -9.36 21.60
N ASP A 98 -3.56 -10.59 21.40
CA ASP A 98 -4.12 -11.78 22.06
C ASP A 98 -3.95 -11.77 23.59
N ASP A 99 -2.97 -11.02 24.08
CA ASP A 99 -2.72 -10.74 25.49
C ASP A 99 -3.63 -9.64 26.08
N GLY A 100 -4.58 -9.13 25.29
CA GLY A 100 -5.50 -8.06 25.69
C GLY A 100 -4.91 -6.65 25.59
N GLY A 101 -3.69 -6.50 25.08
CA GLY A 101 -3.06 -5.22 24.78
C GLY A 101 -3.61 -4.54 23.52
N VAL A 102 -3.13 -3.32 23.28
CA VAL A 102 -3.37 -2.58 22.03
C VAL A 102 -2.01 -2.16 21.46
N ARG A 103 -1.78 -2.45 20.18
CA ARG A 103 -0.60 -2.02 19.43
C ARG A 103 -0.99 -1.12 18.27
N ASP A 104 -0.16 -0.12 18.01
CA ASP A 104 -0.30 0.73 16.84
C ASP A 104 0.38 0.05 15.64
N LEU A 105 -0.34 -0.04 14.52
CA LEU A 105 0.20 -0.40 13.21
C LEU A 105 0.03 0.79 12.28
N ILE A 106 1.13 1.22 11.67
CA ILE A 106 1.10 2.21 10.60
C ILE A 106 0.89 1.48 9.27
N VAL A 107 -0.06 1.95 8.47
CA VAL A 107 -0.36 1.38 7.16
C VAL A 107 -0.31 2.47 6.10
N GLY A 108 0.39 2.20 5.00
CA GLY A 108 0.53 3.14 3.90
C GLY A 108 0.15 2.55 2.54
N SER A 109 -0.46 3.40 1.70
CA SER A 109 -0.54 3.18 0.25
C SER A 109 0.41 4.16 -0.42
N VAL A 110 1.31 3.66 -1.27
CA VAL A 110 2.38 4.43 -1.90
C VAL A 110 2.35 4.24 -3.41
N TYR A 111 2.45 5.33 -4.15
CA TYR A 111 2.67 5.35 -5.60
C TYR A 111 3.98 6.07 -5.87
N MET A 112 4.96 5.39 -6.46
CA MET A 112 6.26 5.95 -6.80
C MET A 112 6.27 6.30 -8.30
N PRO A 113 6.20 7.58 -8.70
CA PRO A 113 6.01 7.94 -10.10
C PRO A 113 7.21 7.54 -10.96
N TYR A 114 6.97 6.81 -12.06
CA TYR A 114 8.02 6.37 -13.00
C TYR A 114 8.73 7.54 -13.70
N ASP A 115 8.03 8.67 -13.83
CA ASP A 115 8.45 9.89 -14.50
C ASP A 115 9.09 10.92 -13.55
N SER A 116 9.25 10.56 -12.28
CA SER A 116 9.96 11.40 -11.31
C SER A 116 11.45 11.46 -11.64
N GLU A 117 12.02 12.68 -11.64
CA GLU A 117 13.47 12.90 -11.76
C GLU A 117 14.23 12.36 -10.55
N GLU A 118 13.60 12.35 -9.36
CA GLU A 118 14.17 11.79 -8.14
C GLU A 118 13.99 10.26 -8.11
N LEU A 119 15.05 9.55 -7.73
CA LEU A 119 14.99 8.11 -7.50
C LEU A 119 14.18 7.79 -6.23
N PRO A 120 13.41 6.70 -6.21
CA PRO A 120 12.66 6.30 -5.03
C PRO A 120 13.59 5.80 -3.90
N PRO A 121 13.10 5.85 -2.64
CA PRO A 121 11.80 6.37 -2.23
C PRO A 121 11.76 7.90 -2.13
N GLN A 122 10.57 8.49 -2.29
CA GLN A 122 10.36 9.93 -2.13
C GLN A 122 10.49 10.36 -0.66
N ARG A 123 10.79 11.66 -0.44
CA ARG A 123 11.03 12.26 0.89
C ARG A 123 10.00 11.87 1.95
N ASN A 124 8.71 11.91 1.63
CA ASN A 124 7.66 11.61 2.62
C ASN A 124 7.68 10.15 3.09
N MET A 125 8.06 9.20 2.23
CA MET A 125 8.26 7.81 2.64
C MET A 125 9.49 7.65 3.54
N ILE A 126 10.59 8.35 3.25
CA ILE A 126 11.78 8.37 4.10
C ILE A 126 11.42 8.90 5.50
N GLU A 127 10.70 10.01 5.59
CA GLU A 127 10.26 10.61 6.84
C GLU A 127 9.33 9.69 7.63
N LEU A 128 8.37 9.03 6.96
CA LEU A 128 7.46 8.06 7.58
C LEU A 128 8.22 6.87 8.18
N VAL A 129 9.13 6.26 7.41
CA VAL A 129 9.90 5.09 7.86
C VAL A 129 10.84 5.47 9.00
N THR A 130 11.45 6.65 8.93
CA THR A 130 12.28 7.20 10.03
C THR A 130 11.46 7.38 11.29
N TYR A 131 10.29 8.00 11.21
CA TYR A 131 9.37 8.17 12.33
C TYR A 131 8.96 6.83 12.96
N VAL A 132 8.60 5.85 12.13
CA VAL A 132 8.24 4.49 12.59
C VAL A 132 9.40 3.86 13.36
N LYS A 133 10.62 3.93 12.80
CA LYS A 133 11.83 3.35 13.40
C LYS A 133 12.17 4.01 14.74
N GLU A 134 12.18 5.34 14.81
CA GLU A 134 12.49 6.09 16.02
C GLU A 134 11.48 5.84 17.16
N ARG A 135 10.23 5.56 16.81
CA ARG A 135 9.15 5.29 17.77
C ARG A 135 8.98 3.82 18.11
N GLY A 136 9.74 2.92 17.47
CA GLY A 136 9.58 1.47 17.63
C GLY A 136 8.19 0.98 17.23
N LEU A 137 7.59 1.58 16.19
CA LEU A 137 6.27 1.22 15.68
C LEU A 137 6.38 0.12 14.61
N GLU A 138 5.26 -0.53 14.35
CA GLU A 138 5.12 -1.47 13.23
C GLU A 138 4.56 -0.76 11.98
N LEU A 139 4.96 -1.24 10.80
CA LEU A 139 4.62 -0.64 9.52
C LEU A 139 4.28 -1.69 8.46
N LEU A 140 3.27 -1.40 7.64
CA LEU A 140 2.94 -2.10 6.40
C LEU A 140 2.72 -1.07 5.28
N LEU A 141 3.45 -1.19 4.18
CA LEU A 141 3.30 -0.36 2.99
C LEU A 141 2.91 -1.22 1.79
N GLY A 142 1.86 -0.83 1.09
CA GLY A 142 1.56 -1.33 -0.25
C GLY A 142 1.99 -0.30 -1.28
N CYS A 143 2.94 -0.66 -2.14
CA CYS A 143 3.60 0.26 -3.05
C CYS A 143 3.42 -0.17 -4.50
N ASP A 144 2.94 0.73 -5.36
CA ASP A 144 3.32 0.68 -6.77
C ASP A 144 4.68 1.37 -6.90
N ALA A 145 5.75 0.58 -7.05
CA ALA A 145 7.10 1.09 -6.97
C ALA A 145 7.63 1.66 -8.29
N ASN A 146 7.02 1.33 -9.43
CA ASN A 146 7.57 1.57 -10.77
C ASN A 146 9.11 1.37 -10.83
N SER A 147 9.57 0.29 -10.20
CA SER A 147 10.97 -0.02 -9.92
C SER A 147 11.22 -1.49 -10.17
N HIS A 148 12.37 -1.80 -10.77
CA HIS A 148 12.68 -3.13 -11.25
C HIS A 148 13.82 -3.71 -10.46
N HIS A 149 13.60 -4.85 -9.80
CA HIS A 149 14.65 -5.58 -9.15
C HIS A 149 14.32 -7.07 -9.04
N LEU A 150 15.33 -7.92 -9.24
CA LEU A 150 15.20 -9.38 -9.18
C LEU A 150 14.69 -9.88 -7.80
N VAL A 151 14.99 -9.13 -6.73
CA VAL A 151 14.62 -9.47 -5.34
C VAL A 151 13.10 -9.57 -5.14
N TRP A 152 12.32 -8.74 -5.83
CA TRP A 152 10.85 -8.84 -5.81
C TRP A 152 10.28 -9.43 -7.10
N GLY A 153 11.12 -10.04 -7.94
CA GLY A 153 10.69 -10.85 -9.08
C GLY A 153 10.48 -10.10 -10.39
N SER A 154 11.01 -8.87 -10.54
CA SER A 154 11.06 -8.21 -11.86
C SER A 154 12.00 -8.96 -12.82
N SER A 155 11.85 -8.73 -14.13
CA SER A 155 12.66 -9.41 -15.15
C SER A 155 14.09 -8.86 -15.27
N ASP A 156 14.30 -7.62 -14.85
CA ASP A 156 15.56 -6.88 -14.90
C ASP A 156 15.78 -6.04 -13.63
N ILE A 157 16.89 -5.31 -13.61
CA ILE A 157 17.24 -4.34 -12.56
C ILE A 157 17.36 -2.96 -13.22
N ASN A 158 16.80 -1.93 -12.58
CA ASN A 158 16.98 -0.55 -13.01
C ASN A 158 17.47 0.33 -11.84
N PRO A 159 18.02 1.54 -12.10
CA PRO A 159 18.55 2.42 -11.05
C PRO A 159 17.52 2.77 -9.96
N ARG A 160 16.23 2.80 -10.30
CA ARG A 160 15.14 3.02 -9.35
C ARG A 160 15.00 1.85 -8.38
N GLY A 161 15.07 0.62 -8.89
CA GLY A 161 15.05 -0.60 -8.10
C GLY A 161 16.28 -0.76 -7.22
N GLU A 162 17.47 -0.39 -7.70
CA GLU A 162 18.69 -0.38 -6.88
C GLU A 162 18.55 0.61 -5.71
N SER A 163 18.19 1.87 -6.00
CA SER A 163 17.97 2.91 -4.98
C SER A 163 16.93 2.50 -3.93
N LEU A 164 15.83 1.90 -4.39
CA LEU A 164 14.77 1.44 -3.48
C LEU A 164 15.23 0.25 -2.63
N LEU A 165 15.98 -0.70 -3.21
CA LEU A 165 16.51 -1.83 -2.45
C LEU A 165 17.52 -1.39 -1.38
N ASP A 166 18.43 -0.49 -1.73
CA ASP A 166 19.40 0.08 -0.78
C ASP A 166 18.69 0.74 0.41
N PHE A 167 17.60 1.48 0.15
CA PHE A 167 16.76 2.03 1.20
C PHE A 167 16.09 0.95 2.06
N ILE A 168 15.49 -0.08 1.44
CA ILE A 168 14.84 -1.19 2.16
C ILE A 168 15.84 -1.89 3.09
N MET A 169 17.05 -2.16 2.59
CA MET A 169 18.11 -2.81 3.36
C MET A 169 18.61 -1.93 4.52
N SER A 170 18.87 -0.64 4.28
CA SER A 170 19.35 0.28 5.33
C SER A 170 18.31 0.56 6.43
N THR A 171 17.03 0.32 6.14
CA THR A 171 15.91 0.51 7.10
C THR A 171 15.43 -0.80 7.74
N ASN A 172 16.03 -1.95 7.39
CA ASN A 172 15.63 -3.29 7.82
C ASN A 172 14.17 -3.64 7.50
N LEU A 173 13.58 -2.99 6.49
CA LEU A 173 12.26 -3.38 5.99
C LEU A 173 12.33 -4.74 5.30
N GLN A 174 11.22 -5.45 5.36
CA GLN A 174 11.06 -6.79 4.81
C GLN A 174 10.14 -6.73 3.60
N ILE A 175 10.52 -7.40 2.52
CA ILE A 175 9.71 -7.54 1.31
C ILE A 175 8.82 -8.76 1.46
N LEU A 176 7.51 -8.59 1.29
CA LEU A 176 6.52 -9.66 1.47
C LEU A 176 6.13 -10.38 0.18
N ASN A 177 6.50 -9.84 -0.98
CA ASN A 177 6.24 -10.45 -2.27
C ASN A 177 6.77 -11.89 -2.30
N ARG A 178 5.96 -12.83 -2.80
CA ARG A 178 6.33 -14.23 -2.98
C ARG A 178 6.11 -14.66 -4.43
N GLY A 179 7.16 -15.15 -5.06
CA GLY A 179 7.11 -15.61 -6.45
C GLY A 179 7.37 -14.49 -7.46
N THR A 180 7.15 -14.81 -8.73
CA THR A 180 7.49 -13.96 -9.90
C THR A 180 6.26 -13.66 -10.76
N LYS A 181 5.05 -13.85 -10.21
CA LYS A 181 3.84 -13.65 -11.00
C LYS A 181 3.69 -12.14 -11.26
N PRO A 182 3.61 -11.71 -12.53
CA PRO A 182 3.54 -10.30 -12.88
C PRO A 182 2.35 -9.60 -12.24
N THR A 183 2.59 -8.42 -11.68
CA THR A 183 1.55 -7.54 -11.13
C THR A 183 1.15 -6.44 -12.12
N PHE A 184 2.02 -6.15 -13.10
CA PHE A 184 1.74 -5.33 -14.27
C PHE A 184 1.76 -6.16 -15.56
N LEU A 185 0.75 -5.96 -16.41
CA LEU A 185 0.60 -6.62 -17.70
C LEU A 185 0.19 -5.59 -18.77
N ASP A 186 1.03 -5.39 -19.78
CA ASP A 186 0.67 -4.75 -21.06
C ASP A 186 0.91 -5.76 -22.19
N SER A 187 0.34 -5.50 -23.37
CA SER A 187 0.51 -6.19 -24.65
C SER A 187 1.95 -6.61 -25.00
N ARG A 188 2.96 -5.97 -24.40
CA ARG A 188 4.38 -6.15 -24.69
C ARG A 188 5.25 -6.49 -23.46
N ARG A 189 4.75 -6.36 -22.23
CA ARG A 189 5.59 -6.41 -21.02
C ARG A 189 4.83 -6.99 -19.82
N GLN A 190 5.50 -7.84 -19.05
CA GLN A 190 4.98 -8.41 -17.80
C GLN A 190 6.01 -8.18 -16.70
N GLU A 191 5.64 -7.50 -15.62
CA GLU A 191 6.59 -7.14 -14.55
C GLU A 191 5.96 -7.21 -13.17
N VAL A 192 6.81 -7.43 -12.17
CA VAL A 192 6.44 -7.25 -10.76
C VAL A 192 6.94 -5.87 -10.33
N ILE A 193 6.03 -4.91 -10.24
CA ILE A 193 6.33 -3.52 -9.83
C ILE A 193 5.53 -3.09 -8.60
N ASP A 194 4.44 -3.80 -8.30
CA ASP A 194 3.77 -3.73 -7.00
C ASP A 194 4.57 -4.51 -5.96
N ILE A 195 5.04 -3.81 -4.92
CA ILE A 195 5.73 -4.43 -3.78
C ILE A 195 4.98 -4.15 -2.48
N THR A 196 5.04 -5.10 -1.54
CA THR A 196 4.54 -4.93 -0.19
C THR A 196 5.72 -4.97 0.78
N LEU A 197 5.90 -3.90 1.55
CA LEU A 197 6.99 -3.74 2.52
C LEU A 197 6.43 -3.75 3.94
N CYS A 198 7.18 -4.30 4.89
CA CYS A 198 6.79 -4.23 6.29
C CYS A 198 7.97 -4.24 7.26
N THR A 199 7.73 -3.86 8.51
CA THR A 199 8.68 -4.10 9.62
C THR A 199 8.71 -5.57 9.99
N ARG A 200 9.81 -6.01 10.61
CA ARG A 200 10.01 -7.42 10.99
C ARG A 200 8.89 -7.98 11.89
N GLY A 201 8.37 -7.17 12.82
CA GLY A 201 7.30 -7.60 13.72
C GLY A 201 5.96 -7.87 13.01
N VAL A 202 5.78 -7.36 11.79
CA VAL A 202 4.60 -7.60 10.95
C VAL A 202 4.73 -8.87 10.11
N VAL A 203 5.95 -9.32 9.79
CA VAL A 203 6.17 -10.51 8.93
C VAL A 203 5.45 -11.74 9.48
N ASP A 204 5.56 -11.99 10.78
CA ASP A 204 4.93 -13.14 11.43
C ASP A 204 3.41 -12.97 11.58
N LEU A 205 2.91 -11.74 11.44
CA LEU A 205 1.48 -11.41 11.52
C LEU A 205 0.80 -11.47 10.14
N VAL A 206 1.56 -11.37 9.05
CA VAL A 206 1.03 -11.44 7.69
C VAL A 206 1.03 -12.89 7.21
N ALA A 207 -0.15 -13.51 7.26
CA ALA A 207 -0.38 -14.83 6.68
C ALA A 207 -1.01 -14.73 5.28
N GLY A 208 -0.58 -15.59 4.36
CA GLY A 208 -1.32 -15.88 3.14
C GLY A 208 -1.25 -14.82 2.02
N TRP A 209 -0.17 -14.03 1.95
CA TRP A 209 0.08 -13.13 0.81
C TRP A 209 0.07 -13.92 -0.52
N ARG A 210 -0.68 -13.42 -1.51
CA ARG A 210 -0.83 -13.99 -2.86
C ARG A 210 -1.13 -12.88 -3.86
N ASP A 211 -0.65 -13.02 -5.10
CA ASP A 211 -0.99 -12.11 -6.21
C ASP A 211 -2.48 -12.23 -6.58
N GLY A 212 -3.27 -11.27 -6.09
CA GLY A 212 -4.71 -11.16 -6.31
C GLY A 212 -5.04 -10.39 -7.58
N GLY A 213 -4.91 -11.03 -8.75
CA GLY A 213 -5.58 -10.54 -9.95
C GLY A 213 -7.08 -10.66 -9.77
N LEU A 214 -7.82 -9.54 -9.78
CA LEU A 214 -9.28 -9.56 -9.97
C LEU A 214 -9.53 -10.13 -11.37
N LYS A 215 -9.92 -11.41 -11.44
CA LYS A 215 -10.42 -12.04 -12.68
C LYS A 215 -11.88 -11.69 -12.89
#